data_AF-A0A3D3W229-F1
#
_entry.id   AF-A0A3D3W229-F1
#
_cell.length_a   1.000
_cell.length_b   1.000
_cell.length_c   1.000
_cell.angle_alpha   90.00
_cell.angle_beta   90.00
_cell.angle_gamma   90.00
#
_symmetry.space_group_name_H-M   'P 1'
#
loop_
_entity.id
_entity.type
_entity.pdbx_description
1 polymer ?
#
loop_
_entity_poly.entity_id
_entity_poly.type
_entity_poly.pdbx_seq_one_letter_code
_entity_poly.pdbx_strand_id
1 'polypeptide(L)' 'IMFIGEAPGQEEDERGEPFVGAAGQLMDRIIGACQLRREDIYICNVLRCRPPGNRTPAPQEAAN' A
#
# COMPACT_ATOMS: atom_id res chain seq x y z
N ILE A 1 -12.32 -5.15 -7.22
CA ILE A 1 -12.28 -3.95 -6.33
C ILE A 1 -10.82 -3.49 -6.29
N MET A 2 -10.56 -2.18 -6.28
CA MET A 2 -9.20 -1.64 -6.25
C MET A 2 -9.01 -0.74 -5.04
N PHE A 3 -7.91 -0.95 -4.32
CA PHE A 3 -7.46 -0.11 -3.21
C PHE A 3 -6.17 0.59 -3.59
N ILE A 4 -6.12 1.90 -3.33
CA ILE A 4 -4.99 2.75 -3.69
C ILE A 4 -4.49 3.43 -2.42
N GLY A 5 -3.27 3.10 -2.01
CA GLY A 5 -2.55 3.76 -0.92
C GLY A 5 -1.70 4.94 -1.39
N GLU A 6 -1.03 5.58 -0.44
CA GLU A 6 -0.17 6.74 -0.70
C GLU A 6 1.17 6.33 -1.32
N ALA A 7 1.99 5.58 -0.57
CA ALA A 7 3.32 5.15 -0.96
C ALA A 7 3.74 3.88 -0.17
N PRO A 8 4.78 3.15 -0.59
CA PRO A 8 5.34 2.04 0.17
C PRO A 8 5.90 2.53 1.51
N GLY A 9 5.69 1.75 2.56
CA GLY A 9 6.40 1.89 3.82
C GLY A 9 7.75 1.17 3.79
N GLN A 10 8.36 0.99 4.95
CA GLN A 10 9.68 0.37 5.05
C GLN A 10 9.65 -1.11 4.65
N GLU A 11 8.72 -1.88 5.19
CA GLU A 11 8.63 -3.32 4.92
C GLU A 11 8.22 -3.60 3.48
N GLU A 12 7.36 -2.75 2.90
CA GLU A 12 6.98 -2.82 1.49
C GLU A 12 8.18 -2.59 0.57
N ASP A 13 9.03 -1.61 0.89
CA ASP A 13 10.24 -1.29 0.14
C ASP A 13 11.28 -2.42 0.22
N GLU A 14 11.45 -3.01 1.41
CA GLU A 14 12.38 -4.13 1.63
C GLU A 14 11.95 -5.43 0.93
N ARG A 15 10.65 -5.70 0.88
CA ARG A 15 10.09 -6.96 0.32
C ARG A 15 9.65 -6.84 -1.14
N GLY A 16 9.42 -5.63 -1.63
CA GLY A 16 8.84 -5.40 -2.95
C GLY A 16 7.36 -5.77 -3.06
N GLU A 17 6.67 -5.92 -1.92
CA GLU A 17 5.25 -6.30 -1.86
C GLU A 17 4.43 -5.16 -1.22
N PRO A 18 3.28 -4.76 -1.81
CA PRO A 18 2.49 -3.66 -1.29
C PRO A 18 1.75 -4.08 -0.01
N PHE A 19 1.62 -3.17 0.97
CA PHE A 19 0.82 -3.38 2.20
C PHE A 19 1.16 -4.70 2.92
N VAL A 20 2.41 -4.86 3.36
CA VAL A 20 2.90 -6.04 4.10
C VAL A 20 3.27 -5.73 5.55
N GLY A 21 3.47 -4.45 5.89
CA GLY A 21 3.70 -4.02 7.26
C GLY A 21 2.43 -4.00 8.11
N ALA A 22 2.51 -3.36 9.29
CA ALA A 22 1.41 -3.32 10.25
C ALA A 22 0.08 -2.77 9.67
N ALA A 23 0.15 -1.76 8.79
CA ALA A 23 -1.02 -1.21 8.11
C ALA A 23 -1.65 -2.22 7.12
N GLY A 24 -0.81 -2.99 6.42
CA GLY A 24 -1.26 -4.07 5.53
C GLY A 24 -1.97 -5.20 6.27
N GLN A 25 -1.45 -5.60 7.43
CA GLN A 25 -2.10 -6.61 8.28
C GLN A 25 -3.47 -6.15 8.81
N LEU A 26 -3.63 -4.85 9.09
CA LEU A 26 -4.95 -4.29 9.42
C LEU A 26 -5.87 -4.32 8.20
N MET A 27 -5.38 -3.92 7.03
CA MET A 27 -6.13 -3.95 5.78
C MET A 27 -6.62 -5.37 5.45
N ASP A 28 -5.77 -6.39 5.59
CA ASP A 28 -6.15 -7.79 5.36
C ASP A 28 -7.29 -8.25 6.27
N ARG A 29 -7.27 -7.83 7.55
CA ARG A 29 -8.38 -8.11 8.49
C ARG A 29 -9.68 -7.43 8.07
N ILE A 30 -9.60 -6.20 7.56
CA ILE A 30 -10.77 -5.46 7.07
C ILE A 30 -11.34 -6.12 5.81
N ILE A 31 -10.47 -6.47 4.85
CA ILE A 31 -10.86 -7.19 3.61
C ILE A 31 -11.56 -8.50 3.96
N GLY A 32 -10.97 -9.28 4.87
CA GLY A 32 -11.55 -10.54 5.34
C GLY A 32 -12.91 -10.35 6.03
N ALA A 33 -13.08 -9.29 6.83
CA ALA A 33 -14.36 -8.95 7.45
C ALA A 33 -15.44 -8.56 6.41
N CYS A 34 -15.02 -8.01 5.26
CA CYS A 34 -15.88 -7.77 4.11
C CYS A 34 -16.15 -9.02 3.25
N GLN A 35 -15.72 -10.21 3.68
CA GLN A 35 -15.85 -11.48 2.94
C GLN A 35 -15.17 -11.46 1.58
N LEU A 36 -14.12 -10.65 1.43
CA LEU A 36 -13.27 -10.60 0.25
C LEU A 36 -11.95 -11.32 0.54
N ARG A 37 -11.28 -11.80 -0.51
CA ARG A 37 -9.92 -12.34 -0.41
C ARG A 37 -8.95 -11.38 -1.08
N ARG A 38 -7.70 -11.37 -0.63
CA ARG A 38 -6.66 -10.46 -1.15
C ARG A 38 -6.39 -10.71 -2.63
N GLU A 39 -6.50 -11.94 -3.07
CA GLU A 39 -6.38 -12.35 -4.47
C GLU A 39 -7.55 -11.90 -5.37
N ASP A 40 -8.70 -11.53 -4.79
CA ASP A 40 -9.89 -11.06 -5.52
C ASP A 40 -9.90 -9.53 -5.71
N ILE A 41 -8.90 -8.84 -5.17
CA ILE A 41 -8.78 -7.38 -5.20
C ILE A 41 -7.42 -6.96 -5.77
N TYR A 42 -7.36 -5.73 -6.26
CA TYR A 42 -6.10 -5.12 -6.69
C TYR A 42 -5.66 -4.08 -5.66
N ILE A 43 -4.39 -4.10 -5.28
CA ILE A 43 -3.80 -3.19 -4.30
C ILE A 43 -2.58 -2.53 -4.93
N CYS A 44 -2.53 -1.21 -4.92
CA CYS A 44 -1.36 -0.45 -5.34
C CYS A 44 -1.22 0.84 -4.53
N ASN A 45 -0.17 1.61 -4.82
CA ASN A 45 0.05 2.94 -4.26
C ASN A 45 0.11 3.98 -5.38
N VAL A 46 -0.22 5.23 -5.06
CA VAL A 46 -0.04 6.38 -5.95
C VAL A 46 1.45 6.52 -6.32
N LEU A 47 2.33 6.53 -5.32
CA LEU A 47 3.76 6.47 -5.54
C LEU A 47 4.26 5.02 -5.45
N ARG A 48 5.15 4.61 -6.36
CA ARG A 48 5.67 3.23 -6.37
C ARG A 48 6.91 2.99 -5.51
N CYS A 49 7.56 4.06 -5.05
CA CYS A 49 8.79 3.99 -4.25
C CYS A 49 8.58 4.66 -2.89
N ARG A 50 9.24 4.13 -1.86
CA ARG A 50 9.20 4.70 -0.51
C ARG A 50 9.82 6.10 -0.47
N PRO A 51 9.12 7.14 0.01
CA PRO A 51 9.70 8.45 0.24
C PRO A 51 10.76 8.42 1.35
N PRO A 52 11.82 9.24 1.27
CA PRO A 52 12.82 9.34 2.33
C PRO A 52 12.18 9.65 3.69
N GLY A 53 12.47 8.84 4.70
CA GLY A 53 11.90 9.00 6.05
C GLY A 53 10.39 8.78 6.15
N ASN A 54 9.77 8.08 5.20
CA ASN A 54 8.31 7.86 5.11
C ASN A 54 7.51 9.17 5.11
N ARG A 55 8.08 10.26 4.58
CA ARG A 55 7.33 11.50 4.40
C ARG A 55 6.19 11.31 3.41
N THR A 56 5.19 12.18 3.47
CA THR A 56 4.16 12.25 2.42
C THR A 56 4.80 12.59 1.06
N PRO A 57 4.37 11.93 -0.05
CA PRO A 57 4.78 12.27 -1.40
C PRO A 57 4.50 13.74 -1.72
N ALA A 58 5.45 14.38 -2.40
CA ALA A 58 5.22 15.69 -2.99
C ALA A 58 4.21 15.56 -4.16
N PRO A 59 3.45 16.62 -4.47
CA PRO A 59 2.49 16.60 -5.56
C PRO A 59 3.09 16.16 -6.91
N GLN A 60 4.34 16.55 -7.18
CA GLN A 60 5.07 16.17 -8.38
C GLN A 60 5.45 14.68 -8.41
N GLU A 61 5.70 14.08 -7.25
CA GLU A 61 6.01 12.64 -7.15
C GLU A 61 4.77 11.80 -7.41
N ALA A 62 3.62 12.26 -6.90
CA ALA A 62 2.32 11.61 -7.07
C ALA A 62 1.72 11.74 -8.47
N ALA A 63 2.29 12.57 -9.34
CA ALA A 63 1.83 12.81 -10.70
C ALA A 63 2.50 11.91 -11.76
N ASN A 64 3.42 11.02 -11.36
CA ASN A 64 4.17 10.14 -12.27
C ASN A 64 3.41 8.88 -12.70
#